data_AF-F0HSV4-F1
#
_entry.id   AF-F0HSV4-F1
#
_cell.length_a   1.000
_cell.length_b   1.000
_cell.length_c   1.000
_cell.angle_alpha   90.00
_cell.angle_beta   90.00
_cell.angle_gamma   90.00
#
_symmetry.space_group_name_H-M   'P 1'
#
loop_
_entity.id
_entity.type
_entity.pdbx_description
1 polymer ?
#
loop_
_entity_poly.entity_id
_entity_poly.type
_entity_poly.pdbx_seq_one_letter_code
_entity_poly.pdbx_strand_id
1 'polypeptide(L)'
;VRVLEVSAPDRSERRRRGKSDGIDAEQAARAALAGTRCAPAKSRCAEMGALGALEAAYAGAVKARTAALNALQAQVVALPEEARAPLRGKGSSELVRACASMRPGAGSSPETLAKVALRSLARRARMLDEEAKGLEAEIDALTKALAPSTRSLLGAGPHVAARLLLAAGANVSRLRSEASFSMLCGASPVPVSSGRADRHRLSRAGDRRANSALYTMAITRMAHDGRTRSYVARRMSEGKTKKDAIRCLKRYIAREAYRALAQDMEALGMS
;
A
#
# COMPACT_ATOMS: atom_id res chain seq x y z
N VAL A 1 -2.60 -5.73 -32.88
CA VAL A 1 -3.42 -6.59 -31.99
C VAL A 1 -3.96 -5.73 -30.84
N ARG A 2 -5.28 -5.74 -30.58
CA ARG A 2 -5.90 -5.00 -29.45
C ARG A 2 -5.85 -5.87 -28.18
N VAL A 3 -5.31 -5.33 -27.10
CA VAL A 3 -5.20 -6.04 -25.80
C VAL A 3 -6.22 -5.47 -24.81
N LEU A 4 -6.97 -6.36 -24.14
CA LEU A 4 -8.01 -6.01 -23.16
C LEU A 4 -7.69 -6.61 -21.80
N GLU A 5 -7.99 -5.87 -20.74
CA GLU A 5 -8.07 -6.40 -19.37
C GLU A 5 -9.50 -6.84 -19.09
N VAL A 6 -9.66 -8.08 -18.63
CA VAL A 6 -10.96 -8.62 -18.20
C VAL A 6 -11.01 -8.70 -16.68
N SER A 7 -11.99 -8.03 -16.09
CA SER A 7 -12.21 -8.08 -14.64
C SER A 7 -12.74 -9.44 -14.18
N ALA A 8 -12.38 -9.83 -12.96
CA ALA A 8 -12.75 -11.13 -12.39
C ALA A 8 -14.28 -11.37 -12.40
N PRO A 9 -14.72 -12.62 -12.60
CA PRO A 9 -16.14 -12.99 -12.61
C PRO A 9 -16.80 -12.76 -11.24
N ASP A 10 -18.13 -12.79 -11.22
CA ASP A 10 -18.87 -12.71 -9.96
C ASP A 10 -18.47 -13.86 -9.02
N ARG A 11 -18.38 -13.58 -7.72
CA ARG A 11 -17.96 -14.59 -6.73
C ARG A 11 -18.92 -15.76 -6.64
N SER A 12 -20.20 -15.56 -6.93
CA SER A 12 -21.22 -16.62 -6.96
C SER A 12 -21.03 -17.55 -8.15
N GLU A 13 -20.79 -17.01 -9.35
CA GLU A 13 -20.44 -17.79 -10.55
C GLU A 13 -19.16 -18.58 -10.32
N ARG A 14 -18.12 -17.93 -9.77
CA ARG A 14 -16.85 -18.59 -9.47
C ARG A 14 -16.99 -19.71 -8.44
N ARG A 15 -17.88 -19.57 -7.45
CA ARG A 15 -18.15 -20.65 -6.47
C ARG A 15 -18.89 -21.83 -7.11
N ARG A 16 -19.78 -21.58 -8.07
CA ARG A 16 -20.57 -22.63 -8.75
C ARG A 16 -19.74 -23.45 -9.73
N ARG A 17 -18.82 -22.82 -10.47
CA ARG A 17 -18.01 -23.50 -11.51
C ARG A 17 -16.68 -24.05 -11.02
N GLY A 18 -16.22 -23.64 -9.84
CA GLY A 18 -14.88 -23.98 -9.35
C GLY A 18 -13.80 -23.03 -9.86
N LYS A 19 -12.53 -23.38 -9.66
CA LYS A 19 -11.37 -22.57 -10.04
C LYS A 19 -10.34 -23.45 -10.75
N SER A 20 -10.09 -23.19 -12.03
CA SER A 20 -8.93 -23.69 -12.77
C SER A 20 -8.50 -22.65 -13.79
N ASP A 21 -7.24 -22.70 -14.24
CA ASP A 21 -6.71 -21.74 -15.20
C ASP A 21 -7.43 -21.83 -16.55
N GLY A 22 -7.86 -23.03 -16.97
CA GLY A 22 -8.66 -23.23 -18.18
C GLY A 22 -10.04 -22.57 -18.09
N ILE A 23 -10.73 -22.69 -16.94
CA ILE A 23 -12.02 -22.04 -16.70
C ILE A 23 -11.85 -20.52 -16.69
N ASP A 24 -10.81 -20.02 -16.03
CA ASP A 24 -10.53 -18.58 -15.95
C ASP A 24 -10.20 -18.00 -17.34
N ALA A 25 -9.43 -18.71 -18.17
CA ALA A 25 -9.11 -18.32 -19.55
C ALA A 25 -10.35 -18.29 -20.46
N GLU A 26 -11.19 -19.32 -20.41
CA GLU A 26 -12.43 -19.38 -21.19
C GLU A 26 -13.41 -18.26 -20.79
N GLN A 27 -13.57 -18.02 -19.48
CA GLN A 27 -14.42 -16.93 -18.99
C GLN A 27 -13.91 -15.55 -19.39
N ALA A 28 -12.58 -15.37 -19.42
CA ALA A 28 -11.97 -14.14 -19.90
C ALA A 28 -12.24 -13.95 -21.40
N ALA A 29 -12.07 -15.00 -22.21
CA ALA A 29 -12.35 -14.97 -23.64
C ALA A 29 -13.83 -14.68 -23.95
N ARG A 30 -14.76 -15.34 -23.24
CA ARG A 30 -16.21 -15.08 -23.37
C ARG A 30 -16.59 -13.65 -23.01
N ALA A 31 -16.00 -13.10 -21.94
CA ALA A 31 -16.23 -11.72 -21.55
C ALA A 31 -15.69 -10.72 -22.58
N ALA A 32 -14.50 -11.00 -23.13
CA ALA A 32 -13.89 -10.23 -24.22
C ALA A 32 -14.77 -10.23 -25.48
N LEU A 33 -15.25 -11.40 -25.91
CA LEU A 33 -16.16 -11.55 -27.03
C LEU A 33 -17.49 -10.82 -26.80
N ALA A 34 -18.05 -10.91 -25.58
CA ALA A 34 -19.30 -10.24 -25.23
C ALA A 34 -19.15 -8.73 -24.96
N GLY A 35 -17.94 -8.18 -24.97
CA GLY A 35 -17.68 -6.78 -24.59
C GLY A 35 -18.02 -6.46 -23.12
N THR A 36 -18.24 -7.47 -22.29
CA THR A 36 -18.58 -7.29 -20.87
C THR A 36 -17.32 -7.39 -20.03
N ARG A 37 -17.27 -6.68 -18.89
CA ARG A 37 -16.13 -6.74 -17.96
C ARG A 37 -14.77 -6.35 -18.57
N CYS A 38 -14.76 -5.71 -19.73
CA CYS A 38 -13.55 -5.34 -20.47
C CYS A 38 -13.17 -3.87 -20.27
N ALA A 39 -11.89 -3.63 -20.11
CA ALA A 39 -11.27 -2.31 -20.15
C ALA A 39 -10.02 -2.34 -21.05
N PRO A 40 -9.61 -1.18 -21.63
CA PRO A 40 -8.28 -1.07 -22.23
C PRO A 40 -7.23 -1.53 -21.22
N ALA A 41 -6.26 -2.33 -21.70
CA ALA A 41 -5.19 -2.82 -20.85
C ALA A 41 -4.41 -1.65 -20.22
N LYS A 42 -3.97 -1.83 -18.98
CA LYS A 42 -3.13 -0.84 -18.32
C LYS A 42 -1.80 -0.72 -19.07
N SER A 43 -1.39 0.51 -19.35
CA SER A 43 -0.11 0.79 -19.99
C SER A 43 1.04 0.25 -19.15
N ARG A 44 2.01 -0.35 -19.84
CA ARG A 44 3.26 -0.89 -19.27
C ARG A 44 4.46 -0.11 -19.80
N CYS A 45 4.35 1.22 -19.85
CA CYS A 45 5.49 2.06 -20.21
C CYS A 45 6.67 1.84 -19.26
N ALA A 46 7.87 2.23 -19.70
CA ALA A 46 9.11 1.97 -18.99
C ALA A 46 9.10 2.58 -17.58
N GLU A 47 8.51 3.77 -17.43
CA GLU A 47 8.42 4.52 -16.18
C GLU A 47 7.53 3.79 -15.15
N MET A 48 6.38 3.27 -15.58
CA MET A 48 5.50 2.46 -14.70
C MET A 48 6.15 1.12 -14.35
N GLY A 49 6.91 0.54 -15.28
CA GLY A 49 7.72 -0.66 -15.02
C GLY A 49 8.78 -0.42 -13.96
N ALA A 50 9.56 0.65 -14.11
CA ALA A 50 10.61 1.06 -13.17
C ALA A 50 10.03 1.38 -11.78
N LEU A 51 8.96 2.17 -11.72
CA LEU A 51 8.27 2.49 -10.48
C LEU A 51 7.74 1.24 -9.77
N GLY A 52 7.20 0.29 -10.54
CA GLY A 52 6.71 -1.00 -10.03
C GLY A 52 7.84 -1.87 -9.46
N ALA A 53 8.99 -1.89 -10.13
CA ALA A 53 10.19 -2.61 -9.66
C ALA A 53 10.73 -2.00 -8.36
N LEU A 54 10.84 -0.67 -8.28
CA LEU A 54 11.28 0.05 -7.09
C LEU A 54 10.33 -0.21 -5.90
N GLU A 55 9.01 -0.10 -6.09
CA GLU A 55 8.02 -0.39 -5.04
C GLU A 55 8.10 -1.86 -4.57
N ALA A 56 8.35 -2.80 -5.49
CA ALA A 56 8.51 -4.21 -5.14
C ALA A 56 9.78 -4.46 -4.31
N ALA A 57 10.92 -3.89 -4.72
CA ALA A 57 12.18 -3.98 -3.99
C ALA A 57 12.04 -3.34 -2.59
N TYR A 58 11.48 -2.13 -2.52
CA TYR A 58 11.27 -1.41 -1.26
C TYR A 58 10.38 -2.23 -0.31
N ALA A 59 9.25 -2.74 -0.79
CA ALA A 59 8.35 -3.56 0.02
C ALA A 59 9.04 -4.84 0.52
N GLY A 60 9.92 -5.43 -0.29
CA GLY A 60 10.78 -6.55 0.09
C GLY A 60 11.72 -6.19 1.23
N ALA A 61 12.49 -5.11 1.08
CA ALA A 61 13.44 -4.61 2.08
C ALA A 61 12.74 -4.30 3.41
N VAL A 62 11.61 -3.58 3.39
CA VAL A 62 10.82 -3.26 4.60
C VAL A 62 10.30 -4.52 5.29
N LYS A 63 9.80 -5.49 4.52
CA LYS A 63 9.31 -6.76 5.07
C LYS A 63 10.45 -7.55 5.73
N ALA A 64 11.59 -7.67 5.06
CA ALA A 64 12.76 -8.36 5.60
C ALA A 64 13.32 -7.64 6.84
N ARG A 65 13.35 -6.30 6.83
CA ARG A 65 13.77 -5.47 7.97
C ARG A 65 12.88 -5.73 9.17
N THR A 66 11.56 -5.76 8.96
CA THR A 66 10.58 -6.03 10.02
C THR A 66 10.80 -7.42 10.60
N ALA A 67 11.03 -8.43 9.77
CA ALA A 67 11.35 -9.78 10.24
C ALA A 67 12.64 -9.82 11.06
N ALA A 68 13.69 -9.12 10.63
CA ALA A 68 14.95 -9.02 11.35
C ALA A 68 14.80 -8.31 12.71
N LEU A 69 14.02 -7.24 12.78
CA LEU A 69 13.70 -6.52 14.02
C LEU A 69 12.91 -7.39 15.00
N ASN A 70 11.88 -8.08 14.52
CA ASN A 70 11.07 -8.96 15.36
C ASN A 70 11.91 -10.12 15.91
N ALA A 71 12.78 -10.71 15.08
CA ALA A 71 13.72 -11.74 15.51
C ALA A 71 14.70 -11.21 16.55
N LEU A 72 15.24 -9.99 16.35
CA LEU A 72 16.13 -9.34 17.31
C LEU A 72 15.44 -9.15 18.66
N GLN A 73 14.22 -8.59 18.66
CA GLN A 73 13.44 -8.37 19.88
C GLN A 73 13.12 -9.69 20.60
N ALA A 74 12.72 -10.73 19.86
CA ALA A 74 12.45 -12.04 20.43
C ALA A 74 13.69 -12.64 21.11
N GLN A 75 14.87 -12.52 20.49
CA GLN A 75 16.12 -12.99 21.08
C GLN A 75 16.50 -12.21 22.34
N VAL A 76 16.29 -10.88 22.35
CA VAL A 76 16.54 -10.04 23.54
C VAL A 76 15.65 -10.44 24.70
N VAL A 77 14.38 -10.79 24.44
CA VAL A 77 13.44 -11.26 25.47
C VAL A 77 13.88 -12.58 26.10
N ALA A 78 14.50 -13.47 25.30
CA ALA A 78 14.95 -14.79 25.74
C ALA A 78 16.30 -14.78 26.49
N LEU A 79 16.99 -13.64 26.58
CA LEU A 79 18.26 -13.53 27.30
C LEU A 79 18.08 -13.66 28.83
N PRO A 80 19.08 -14.21 29.55
CA PRO A 80 19.19 -14.05 31.00
C PRO A 80 19.14 -12.59 31.43
N GLU A 81 18.68 -12.32 32.65
CA GLU A 81 18.41 -10.97 33.13
C GLU A 81 19.65 -10.06 33.08
N GLU A 82 20.81 -10.59 33.42
CA GLU A 82 22.09 -9.87 33.44
C GLU A 82 22.47 -9.39 32.03
N ALA A 83 22.23 -10.22 31.02
CA ALA A 83 22.49 -9.88 29.62
C ALA A 83 21.40 -8.99 29.01
N ARG A 84 20.17 -9.07 29.53
CA ARG A 84 19.01 -8.31 29.05
C ARG A 84 18.94 -6.89 29.65
N ALA A 85 19.39 -6.70 30.89
CA ALA A 85 19.29 -5.44 31.62
C ALA A 85 19.83 -4.22 30.83
N PRO A 86 20.98 -4.28 30.14
CA PRO A 86 21.50 -3.14 29.37
C PRO A 86 20.66 -2.79 28.14
N LEU A 87 19.79 -3.69 27.67
CA LEU A 87 18.97 -3.53 26.47
C LEU A 87 17.52 -3.13 26.78
N ARG A 88 17.12 -3.21 28.05
CA ARG A 88 15.76 -2.87 28.51
C ARG A 88 15.42 -1.41 28.21
N GLY A 89 14.18 -1.15 27.81
CA GLY A 89 13.66 0.20 27.58
C GLY A 89 14.14 0.88 26.30
N LYS A 90 15.06 0.28 25.53
CA LYS A 90 15.54 0.84 24.26
C LYS A 90 14.47 0.80 23.18
N GLY A 91 14.33 1.89 22.43
CA GLY A 91 13.55 1.90 21.20
C GLY A 91 14.20 1.04 20.11
N SER A 92 13.45 0.65 19.08
CA SER A 92 13.95 -0.26 18.02
C SER A 92 15.26 0.21 17.36
N SER A 93 15.39 1.52 17.10
CA SER A 93 16.62 2.08 16.52
C SER A 93 17.81 1.98 17.48
N GLU A 94 17.61 2.29 18.76
CA GLU A 94 18.64 2.18 19.80
C GLU A 94 19.07 0.74 20.03
N LEU A 95 18.11 -0.19 20.02
CA LEU A 95 18.37 -1.62 20.15
C LEU A 95 19.22 -2.13 18.99
N VAL A 96 18.87 -1.77 17.74
CA VAL A 96 19.67 -2.10 16.56
C VAL A 96 21.06 -1.50 16.66
N ARG A 97 21.20 -0.25 17.10
CA ARG A 97 22.51 0.39 17.29
C ARG A 97 23.36 -0.38 18.29
N ALA A 98 22.83 -0.61 19.49
CA ALA A 98 23.54 -1.30 20.58
C ALA A 98 23.95 -2.73 20.20
N CYS A 99 23.04 -3.51 19.62
CA CYS A 99 23.32 -4.90 19.26
C CYS A 99 24.30 -5.01 18.09
N ALA A 100 24.20 -4.14 17.08
CA ALA A 100 25.11 -4.18 15.92
C ALA A 100 26.56 -3.77 16.26
N SER A 101 26.76 -2.99 17.33
CA SER A 101 28.08 -2.61 17.86
C SER A 101 28.67 -3.60 18.85
N MET A 102 27.96 -4.67 19.21
CA MET A 102 28.49 -5.67 20.13
C MET A 102 29.80 -6.28 19.61
N ARG A 103 30.72 -6.56 20.53
CA ARG A 103 31.98 -7.25 20.28
C ARG A 103 31.95 -8.57 21.05
N PRO A 104 31.46 -9.66 20.45
CA PRO A 104 31.60 -11.00 21.03
C PRO A 104 33.09 -11.29 21.19
N GLY A 105 33.49 -11.79 22.37
CA GLY A 105 34.87 -12.22 22.61
C GLY A 105 35.20 -13.50 21.83
N ALA A 106 36.44 -13.98 21.98
CA ALA A 106 36.81 -15.30 21.47
C ALA A 106 36.13 -16.40 22.30
N GLY A 107 35.72 -17.49 21.65
CA GLY A 107 35.13 -18.67 22.30
C GLY A 107 33.66 -18.92 21.97
N SER A 108 33.12 -19.98 22.58
CA SER A 108 31.78 -20.53 22.26
C SER A 108 30.85 -20.54 23.48
N SER A 109 31.07 -19.66 24.45
CA SER A 109 30.15 -19.56 25.60
C SER A 109 28.74 -19.17 25.12
N PRO A 110 27.67 -19.62 25.80
CA PRO A 110 26.30 -19.25 25.44
C PRO A 110 26.09 -17.72 25.30
N GLU A 111 26.70 -16.92 26.17
CA GLU A 111 26.63 -15.46 26.14
C GLU A 111 27.34 -14.87 24.92
N THR A 112 28.48 -15.46 24.54
CA THR A 112 29.26 -15.05 23.37
C THR A 112 28.47 -15.36 22.10
N LEU A 113 27.90 -16.56 21.99
CA LEU A 113 27.07 -16.96 20.85
C LEU A 113 25.78 -16.14 20.76
N ALA A 114 25.14 -15.80 21.89
CA ALA A 114 24.00 -14.89 21.93
C ALA A 114 24.35 -13.50 21.38
N LYS A 115 25.50 -12.92 21.79
CA LYS A 115 26.00 -11.65 21.24
C LYS A 115 26.27 -11.74 19.74
N VAL A 116 26.79 -12.87 19.23
CA VAL A 116 26.97 -13.10 17.79
C VAL A 116 25.62 -13.06 17.06
N ALA A 117 24.62 -13.75 17.57
CA ALA A 117 23.28 -13.80 16.97
C ALA A 117 22.60 -12.42 16.95
N LEU A 118 22.59 -11.71 18.09
CA LEU A 118 22.03 -10.36 18.21
C LEU A 118 22.71 -9.38 17.26
N ARG A 119 24.05 -9.42 17.18
CA ARG A 119 24.83 -8.58 16.26
C ARG A 119 24.49 -8.86 14.81
N SER A 120 24.35 -10.14 14.42
CA SER A 120 23.98 -10.53 13.06
C SER A 120 22.60 -10.00 12.67
N LEU A 121 21.59 -10.21 13.52
CA LEU A 121 20.23 -9.72 13.30
C LEU A 121 20.16 -8.17 13.23
N ALA A 122 20.87 -7.49 14.13
CA ALA A 122 20.90 -6.04 14.17
C ALA A 122 21.60 -5.44 12.93
N ARG A 123 22.72 -6.03 12.49
CA ARG A 123 23.40 -5.60 11.25
C ARG A 123 22.53 -5.83 10.02
N ARG A 124 21.82 -6.95 9.95
CA ARG A 124 20.83 -7.22 8.88
C ARG A 124 19.72 -6.18 8.88
N ALA A 125 19.12 -5.90 10.04
CA ALA A 125 18.07 -4.88 10.16
C ALA A 125 18.56 -3.49 9.73
N ARG A 126 19.80 -3.11 10.09
CA ARG A 126 20.42 -1.85 9.67
C ARG A 126 20.64 -1.80 8.16
N MET A 127 21.22 -2.84 7.58
CA MET A 127 21.47 -2.89 6.13
C MET A 127 20.17 -2.74 5.34
N LEU A 128 19.10 -3.44 5.74
CA LEU A 128 17.79 -3.35 5.10
C LEU A 128 17.09 -2.00 5.32
N ASP A 129 17.39 -1.30 6.42
CA ASP A 129 16.93 0.07 6.66
C ASP A 129 17.57 1.06 5.68
N GLU A 130 18.88 0.94 5.45
CA GLU A 130 19.61 1.76 4.48
C GLU A 130 19.19 1.45 3.04
N GLU A 131 19.03 0.17 2.69
CA GLU A 131 18.49 -0.23 1.38
C GLU A 131 17.09 0.37 1.13
N ALA A 132 16.19 0.27 2.13
CA ALA A 132 14.85 0.84 2.01
C ALA A 132 14.87 2.37 1.85
N LYS A 133 15.75 3.09 2.56
CA LYS A 133 15.92 4.54 2.40
C LYS A 133 16.41 4.92 1.01
N GLY A 134 17.40 4.18 0.48
CA GLY A 134 17.90 4.39 -0.87
C GLY A 134 16.79 4.23 -1.91
N LEU A 135 16.02 3.14 -1.81
CA LEU A 135 14.89 2.88 -2.70
C LEU A 135 13.76 3.92 -2.55
N GLU A 136 13.49 4.40 -1.34
CA GLU A 136 12.51 5.46 -1.10
C GLU A 136 12.94 6.79 -1.75
N ALA A 137 14.23 7.12 -1.74
CA ALA A 137 14.75 8.30 -2.43
C ALA A 137 14.55 8.23 -3.95
N GLU A 138 14.80 7.06 -4.55
CA GLU A 138 14.54 6.84 -5.99
C GLU A 138 13.04 6.95 -6.32
N ILE A 139 12.18 6.37 -5.47
CA ILE A 139 10.71 6.49 -5.62
C ILE A 139 10.27 7.95 -5.47
N ASP A 140 10.85 8.70 -4.54
CA ASP A 140 10.53 10.12 -4.35
C ASP A 140 10.92 10.95 -5.58
N ALA A 141 12.14 10.77 -6.10
CA ALA A 141 12.60 11.45 -7.31
C ALA A 141 11.69 11.13 -8.50
N LEU A 142 11.41 9.85 -8.75
CA LEU A 142 10.59 9.42 -9.87
C LEU A 142 9.14 9.92 -9.75
N THR A 143 8.54 9.84 -8.56
CA THR A 143 7.15 10.30 -8.37
C THR A 143 7.00 11.81 -8.43
N LYS A 144 8.03 12.59 -8.03
CA LYS A 144 8.05 14.04 -8.25
C LYS A 144 8.10 14.40 -9.73
N ALA A 145 8.85 13.66 -10.53
CA ALA A 145 8.92 13.87 -11.97
C ALA A 145 7.63 13.44 -12.69
N LEU A 146 7.09 12.27 -12.35
CA LEU A 146 5.94 11.69 -13.04
C LEU A 146 4.59 12.27 -12.59
N ALA A 147 4.48 12.71 -11.33
CA ALA A 147 3.19 13.07 -10.77
C ALA A 147 3.26 14.24 -9.77
N PRO A 148 3.77 15.42 -10.20
CA PRO A 148 3.93 16.57 -9.32
C PRO A 148 2.59 17.05 -8.72
N SER A 149 1.50 17.05 -9.50
CA SER A 149 0.17 17.44 -9.02
C SER A 149 -0.33 16.46 -7.98
N THR A 150 -0.13 15.15 -8.20
CA THR A 150 -0.48 14.11 -7.23
C THR A 150 0.36 14.23 -5.95
N ARG A 151 1.67 14.47 -6.06
CA ARG A 151 2.58 14.65 -4.91
C ARG A 151 2.27 15.90 -4.08
N SER A 152 1.62 16.91 -4.68
CA SER A 152 1.17 18.12 -3.97
C SER A 152 -0.04 17.87 -3.04
N LEU A 153 -0.77 16.77 -3.22
CA LEU A 153 -1.94 16.46 -2.39
C LEU A 153 -1.51 16.15 -0.96
N LEU A 154 -2.21 16.72 0.02
CA LEU A 154 -1.93 16.46 1.44
C LEU A 154 -2.05 14.96 1.76
N GLY A 155 -0.93 14.39 2.22
CA GLY A 155 -0.78 12.98 2.55
C GLY A 155 -0.33 12.09 1.39
N ALA A 156 -0.12 12.63 0.19
CA ALA A 156 0.36 11.88 -0.98
C ALA A 156 1.89 11.80 -1.04
N GLY A 157 2.53 11.23 -0.01
CA GLY A 157 3.97 10.93 0.03
C GLY A 157 4.47 10.03 -1.13
N PRO A 158 5.78 9.77 -1.26
CA PRO A 158 6.37 9.00 -2.37
C PRO A 158 5.64 7.69 -2.64
N HIS A 159 5.54 6.82 -1.64
CA HIS A 159 4.86 5.52 -1.73
C HIS A 159 3.35 5.62 -1.96
N VAL A 160 2.72 6.67 -1.42
CA VAL A 160 1.28 6.89 -1.60
C VAL A 160 1.01 7.24 -3.07
N ALA A 161 1.77 8.18 -3.63
CA ALA A 161 1.68 8.54 -5.04
C ALA A 161 2.05 7.37 -5.95
N ALA A 162 3.13 6.64 -5.64
CA ALA A 162 3.56 5.48 -6.41
C ALA A 162 2.45 4.42 -6.53
N ARG A 163 1.79 4.09 -5.42
CA ARG A 163 0.69 3.11 -5.41
C ARG A 163 -0.53 3.59 -6.18
N LEU A 164 -0.84 4.89 -6.14
CA LEU A 164 -1.94 5.47 -6.89
C LEU A 164 -1.65 5.46 -8.40
N LEU A 165 -0.43 5.85 -8.80
CA LEU A 165 0.06 5.76 -10.18
C LEU A 165 0.02 4.33 -10.71
N LEU A 166 0.60 3.37 -9.98
CA LEU A 166 0.64 1.97 -10.41
C LEU A 166 -0.75 1.34 -10.52
N ALA A 167 -1.71 1.76 -9.68
CA ALA A 167 -3.09 1.32 -9.77
C ALA A 167 -3.78 1.92 -11.00
N ALA A 168 -3.67 3.23 -11.20
CA ALA A 168 -4.29 3.91 -12.34
C ALA A 168 -3.68 3.44 -13.67
N GLY A 169 -2.36 3.33 -13.74
CA GLY A 169 -1.56 3.20 -14.95
C GLY A 169 -1.29 4.55 -15.60
N ALA A 170 -0.33 4.60 -16.53
CA ALA A 170 -0.01 5.82 -17.26
C ALA A 170 -1.17 6.30 -18.16
N ASN A 171 -1.89 5.37 -18.79
CA ASN A 171 -3.11 5.65 -19.54
C ASN A 171 -4.32 5.81 -18.60
N VAL A 172 -4.30 6.83 -17.74
CA VAL A 172 -5.37 7.12 -16.76
C VAL A 172 -6.73 7.27 -17.45
N SER A 173 -6.75 7.73 -18.71
CA SER A 173 -7.95 7.82 -19.58
C SER A 173 -8.74 6.51 -19.69
N ARG A 174 -8.09 5.34 -19.50
CA ARG A 174 -8.76 4.03 -19.46
C ARG A 174 -9.83 3.94 -18.36
N LEU A 175 -9.66 4.73 -17.30
CA LEU A 175 -10.60 4.88 -16.21
C LEU A 175 -11.63 5.94 -16.59
N ARG A 176 -12.80 5.48 -17.02
CA ARG A 176 -13.86 6.31 -17.62
C ARG A 176 -14.42 7.42 -16.72
N SER A 177 -14.09 7.42 -15.43
CA SER A 177 -14.52 8.44 -14.47
C SER A 177 -13.80 8.33 -13.12
N GLU A 178 -13.93 9.39 -12.32
CA GLU A 178 -13.59 9.40 -10.89
C GLU A 178 -14.28 8.26 -10.10
N ALA A 179 -15.47 7.82 -10.52
CA ALA A 179 -16.16 6.70 -9.91
C ALA A 179 -15.50 5.36 -10.24
N SER A 180 -15.02 5.21 -11.47
CA SER A 180 -14.24 4.04 -11.89
C SER A 180 -12.95 3.91 -11.06
N PHE A 181 -12.21 5.01 -10.86
CA PHE A 181 -10.99 4.98 -10.05
C PHE A 181 -11.24 4.63 -8.57
N SER A 182 -12.30 5.17 -7.97
CA SER A 182 -12.66 4.82 -6.60
C SER A 182 -13.12 3.37 -6.44
N MET A 183 -13.81 2.82 -7.45
CA MET A 183 -14.13 1.40 -7.49
C MET A 183 -12.86 0.55 -7.58
N LEU A 184 -11.91 0.92 -8.46
CA LEU A 184 -10.62 0.28 -8.59
C LEU A 184 -9.85 0.30 -7.26
N CYS A 185 -9.86 1.43 -6.55
CA CYS A 185 -9.21 1.58 -5.25
C CYS A 185 -10.01 0.96 -4.09
N GLY A 186 -11.18 0.35 -4.34
CA GLY A 186 -12.05 -0.20 -3.29
C GLY A 186 -12.55 0.84 -2.27
N ALA A 187 -12.63 2.11 -2.67
CA ALA A 187 -13.09 3.23 -1.82
C ALA A 187 -14.58 3.55 -2.03
N SER A 188 -15.21 2.99 -3.05
CA SER A 188 -16.65 3.14 -3.28
C SER A 188 -17.46 2.27 -2.30
N PRO A 189 -18.43 2.85 -1.57
CA PRO A 189 -19.37 2.09 -0.73
C PRO A 189 -20.18 1.12 -1.57
N VAL A 190 -20.38 -0.11 -1.09
CA VAL A 190 -21.24 -1.09 -1.77
C VAL A 190 -22.58 -1.13 -1.04
N PRO A 191 -23.71 -0.83 -1.70
CA PRO A 191 -25.02 -0.90 -1.06
C PRO A 191 -25.31 -2.34 -0.60
N VAL A 192 -25.89 -2.45 0.59
CA VAL A 192 -26.43 -3.69 1.15
C VAL A 192 -27.77 -3.35 1.79
N SER A 193 -28.84 -3.48 1.01
CA SER A 193 -30.19 -3.41 1.52
C SER A 193 -30.76 -4.82 1.69
N SER A 194 -31.31 -5.10 2.87
CA SER A 194 -32.27 -6.17 3.12
C SER A 194 -33.45 -5.50 3.84
N GLY A 195 -34.45 -5.06 3.10
CA GLY A 195 -35.58 -4.28 3.63
C GLY A 195 -35.28 -2.79 3.85
N ARG A 196 -35.92 -2.17 4.87
CA ARG A 196 -35.99 -0.71 5.17
C ARG A 196 -34.68 -0.01 5.60
N ALA A 197 -33.52 -0.67 5.55
CA ALA A 197 -32.25 -0.12 6.01
C ALA A 197 -31.27 0.14 4.85
N ASP A 198 -30.93 1.41 4.61
CA ASP A 198 -29.88 1.83 3.67
C ASP A 198 -28.48 1.69 4.32
N ARG A 199 -27.96 0.46 4.35
CA ARG A 199 -26.62 0.17 4.86
C ARG A 199 -25.65 -0.04 3.70
N HIS A 200 -24.42 0.45 3.89
CA HIS A 200 -23.35 0.28 2.92
C HIS A 200 -22.21 -0.54 3.54
N ARG A 201 -21.75 -1.58 2.84
CA ARG A 201 -20.60 -2.40 3.27
C ARG A 201 -19.29 -1.95 2.63
N LEU A 202 -18.20 -2.36 3.27
CA LEU A 202 -16.85 -2.29 2.71
C LEU A 202 -16.75 -3.13 1.43
N SER A 203 -16.23 -2.55 0.35
CA SER A 203 -15.77 -3.33 -0.80
C SER A 203 -14.51 -4.12 -0.42
N ARG A 204 -14.57 -5.45 -0.53
CA ARG A 204 -13.38 -6.31 -0.44
C ARG A 204 -12.70 -6.52 -1.81
N ALA A 205 -13.25 -5.93 -2.86
CA ALA A 205 -12.68 -5.90 -4.20
C ALA A 205 -11.80 -4.65 -4.40
N GLY A 206 -11.00 -4.65 -5.46
CA GLY A 206 -10.11 -3.54 -5.82
C GLY A 206 -8.67 -3.69 -5.32
N ASP A 207 -7.83 -2.74 -5.71
CA ASP A 207 -6.41 -2.66 -5.39
C ASP A 207 -6.22 -2.28 -3.91
N ARG A 208 -5.64 -3.21 -3.14
CA ARG A 208 -5.43 -3.03 -1.70
C ARG A 208 -4.30 -2.05 -1.38
N ARG A 209 -3.31 -1.91 -2.25
CA ARG A 209 -2.21 -0.96 -2.08
C ARG A 209 -2.73 0.46 -2.29
N ALA A 210 -3.52 0.69 -3.33
CA ALA A 210 -4.19 1.97 -3.55
C ALA A 210 -5.20 2.29 -2.45
N ASN A 211 -5.96 1.29 -1.97
CA ASN A 211 -6.87 1.49 -0.83
C ASN A 211 -6.15 1.92 0.44
N SER A 212 -4.96 1.34 0.69
CA SER A 212 -4.09 1.70 1.81
C SER A 212 -3.53 3.11 1.64
N ALA A 213 -3.09 3.47 0.42
CA ALA A 213 -2.64 4.82 0.08
C ALA A 213 -3.71 5.89 0.41
N LEU A 214 -4.96 5.67 -0.02
CA LEU A 214 -6.08 6.55 0.31
C LEU A 214 -6.36 6.63 1.83
N TYR A 215 -6.14 5.55 2.56
CA TYR A 215 -6.28 5.54 4.02
C TYR A 215 -5.17 6.36 4.69
N THR A 216 -3.92 6.21 4.26
CA THR A 216 -2.79 7.03 4.75
C THR A 216 -3.09 8.51 4.54
N MET A 217 -3.52 8.90 3.34
CA MET A 217 -3.93 10.29 3.06
C MET A 217 -5.04 10.76 4.01
N ALA A 218 -6.05 9.93 4.25
CA ALA A 218 -7.15 10.27 5.16
C ALA A 218 -6.65 10.54 6.59
N ILE A 219 -5.76 9.69 7.11
CA ILE A 219 -5.20 9.87 8.46
C ILE A 219 -4.32 11.12 8.53
N THR A 220 -3.43 11.33 7.56
CA THR A 220 -2.60 12.54 7.50
C THR A 220 -3.46 13.82 7.45
N ARG A 221 -4.51 13.83 6.63
CA ARG A 221 -5.44 14.97 6.55
C ARG A 221 -6.21 15.18 7.84
N MET A 222 -6.63 14.12 8.52
CA MET A 222 -7.27 14.25 9.84
C MET A 222 -6.34 14.82 10.91
N ALA A 223 -5.03 14.59 10.80
CA ALA A 223 -4.04 15.16 11.72
C ALA A 223 -3.74 16.63 11.41
N HIS A 224 -3.65 17.01 10.13
CA HIS A 224 -3.08 18.30 9.72
C HIS A 224 -4.07 19.28 9.06
N ASP A 225 -5.21 18.84 8.55
CA ASP A 225 -6.19 19.70 7.86
C ASP A 225 -7.44 19.97 8.72
N GLY A 226 -7.67 21.25 9.02
CA GLY A 226 -8.85 21.72 9.77
C GLY A 226 -10.17 21.43 9.06
N ARG A 227 -10.22 21.50 7.72
CA ARG A 227 -11.42 21.22 6.94
C ARG A 227 -11.81 19.75 7.04
N THR A 228 -10.83 18.85 6.91
CA THR A 228 -11.02 17.40 7.07
C THR A 228 -11.49 17.06 8.49
N ARG A 229 -10.90 17.67 9.54
CA ARG A 229 -11.35 17.47 10.93
C ARG A 229 -12.80 17.87 11.12
N SER A 230 -13.17 19.06 10.63
CA SER A 230 -14.55 19.58 10.70
C SER A 230 -15.53 18.67 9.93
N TYR A 231 -15.14 18.19 8.75
CA TYR A 231 -15.93 17.24 7.99
C TYR A 231 -16.15 15.93 8.76
N VAL A 232 -15.09 15.34 9.33
CA VAL A 232 -15.21 14.08 10.09
C VAL A 232 -16.08 14.28 11.34
N ALA A 233 -15.89 15.37 12.08
CA ALA A 233 -16.72 15.70 13.23
C ALA A 233 -18.20 15.83 12.87
N ARG A 234 -18.52 16.55 11.78
CA ARG A 234 -19.90 16.66 11.27
C ARG A 234 -20.50 15.30 10.87
N ARG A 235 -19.74 14.43 10.19
CA ARG A 235 -20.25 13.09 9.85
C ARG A 235 -20.51 12.25 11.10
N MET A 236 -19.71 12.42 12.14
CA MET A 236 -19.93 11.74 13.42
C MET A 236 -21.16 12.29 14.16
N SER A 237 -21.42 13.60 14.13
CA SER A 237 -22.65 14.17 14.71
C SER A 237 -23.91 13.74 13.95
N GLU A 238 -23.81 13.40 12.66
CA GLU A 238 -24.88 12.80 11.86
C GLU A 238 -25.07 11.29 12.14
N GLY A 239 -24.50 10.75 13.22
CA GLY A 239 -24.67 9.36 13.65
C GLY A 239 -23.74 8.35 12.97
N LYS A 240 -22.75 8.78 12.18
CA LYS A 240 -21.78 7.86 11.57
C LYS A 240 -20.66 7.49 12.53
N THR A 241 -20.21 6.24 12.49
CA THR A 241 -18.99 5.85 13.21
C THR A 241 -17.77 6.55 12.61
N LYS A 242 -16.68 6.70 13.37
CA LYS A 242 -15.39 7.20 12.85
C LYS A 242 -14.92 6.42 11.62
N LYS A 243 -15.14 5.10 11.60
CA LYS A 243 -14.81 4.23 10.45
C LYS A 243 -15.64 4.60 9.22
N ASP A 244 -16.93 4.90 9.39
CA ASP A 244 -17.81 5.34 8.28
C ASP A 244 -17.45 6.73 7.77
N ALA A 245 -17.12 7.66 8.66
CA ALA A 245 -16.64 8.99 8.29
C ALA A 245 -15.34 8.90 7.46
N ILE A 246 -14.38 8.07 7.89
CA ILE A 246 -13.14 7.81 7.14
C ILE A 246 -13.44 7.18 5.76
N ARG A 247 -14.38 6.23 5.67
CA ARG A 247 -14.77 5.65 4.37
C ARG A 247 -15.33 6.72 3.43
N CYS A 248 -16.20 7.59 3.91
CA CYS A 248 -16.67 8.72 3.12
C CYS A 248 -15.49 9.60 2.69
N LEU A 249 -14.60 9.96 3.61
CA LEU A 249 -13.41 10.78 3.31
C LEU A 249 -12.52 10.16 2.23
N LYS A 250 -12.25 8.85 2.29
CA LYS A 250 -11.48 8.13 1.25
C LYS A 250 -12.12 8.25 -0.14
N ARG A 251 -13.46 8.28 -0.23
CA ARG A 251 -14.15 8.50 -1.51
C ARG A 251 -13.89 9.91 -2.05
N TYR A 252 -13.87 10.95 -1.19
CA TYR A 252 -13.48 12.31 -1.59
C TYR A 252 -12.02 12.35 -2.06
N ILE A 253 -11.11 11.77 -1.28
CA ILE A 253 -9.68 11.73 -1.62
C ILE A 253 -9.45 10.99 -2.94
N ALA A 254 -10.16 9.89 -3.21
CA ALA A 254 -10.04 9.17 -4.47
C ALA A 254 -10.41 10.03 -5.69
N ARG A 255 -11.40 10.93 -5.55
CA ARG A 255 -11.78 11.84 -6.63
C ARG A 255 -10.70 12.89 -6.90
N GLU A 256 -10.17 13.50 -5.84
CA GLU A 256 -9.06 14.46 -5.95
C GLU A 256 -7.80 13.80 -6.55
N ALA A 257 -7.45 12.62 -6.06
CA ALA A 257 -6.32 11.85 -6.58
C ALA A 257 -6.49 11.49 -8.06
N TYR A 258 -7.69 11.09 -8.50
CA TYR A 258 -7.95 10.83 -9.92
C TYR A 258 -7.71 12.07 -10.79
N ARG A 259 -8.21 13.24 -10.37
CA ARG A 259 -8.02 14.49 -11.12
C ARG A 259 -6.53 14.86 -11.22
N ALA A 260 -5.81 14.76 -10.11
CA ALA A 260 -4.38 15.05 -10.08
C ALA A 260 -3.58 14.08 -10.98
N LEU A 261 -3.88 12.78 -10.92
CA LEU A 261 -3.27 11.77 -11.77
C LEU A 261 -3.57 12.02 -13.26
N ALA A 262 -4.81 12.36 -13.60
CA ALA A 262 -5.19 12.65 -14.98
C ALA A 262 -4.42 13.87 -15.51
N GLN A 263 -4.34 14.94 -14.72
CA GLN A 263 -3.57 16.14 -15.04
C GLN A 263 -2.08 15.82 -15.26
N ASP A 264 -1.49 15.02 -14.36
CA ASP A 264 -0.09 14.63 -14.46
C ASP A 264 0.20 13.81 -15.73
N MET A 265 -0.66 12.85 -16.08
CA MET A 265 -0.46 12.02 -17.27
C MET A 265 -0.78 12.76 -18.57
N GLU A 266 -1.72 13.70 -18.55
CA GLU A 266 -2.00 14.60 -19.68
C GLU A 266 -0.79 15.51 -19.95
N ALA A 267 -0.19 16.08 -18.91
CA ALA A 267 1.01 16.92 -19.03
C ALA A 267 2.22 16.15 -19.60
N LEU A 268 2.30 14.83 -19.38
CA LEU A 268 3.33 13.96 -19.94
C LEU A 268 2.99 13.41 -21.34
N GLY A 269 1.81 13.72 -21.90
CA GLY A 269 1.35 13.16 -23.18
C GLY A 269 1.10 11.65 -23.14
N MET A 270 0.83 11.09 -21.95
CA MET A 270 0.63 9.66 -21.72
C MET A 270 -0.85 9.24 -21.64
N SER A 271 -1.78 10.19 -21.81
CA SER A 271 -3.23 9.96 -21.66
C SER A 271 -3.83 9.09 -22.76
#